data_AF-A0A2G2MLJ8-F1
#
_entry.id   AF-A0A2G2MLJ8-F1
#
_cell.length_a   1.000
_cell.length_b   1.000
_cell.length_c   1.000
_cell.angle_alpha   90.00
_cell.angle_beta   90.00
_cell.angle_gamma   90.00
#
_symmetry.space_group_name_H-M   'P 1'
#
loop_
_entity.id
_entity.type
_entity.pdbx_description
1 polymer ?
#
loop_
_entity_poly.entity_id
_entity_poly.type
_entity_poly.pdbx_seq_one_letter_code
_entity_poly.pdbx_strand_id
1 'polypeptide(L)' 'MERISRILLLLTLVVMSETLIGCTAISQKEGSYIITARTAIELISDDNVVIIDTQDLSAFAKQHVEGAININKDDIVIS' A
#
# COMPACT_ATOMS: atom_id res chain seq x y z
N MET A 1 -1.04 43.49 -31.95
CA MET A 1 -0.88 42.04 -32.17
C MET A 1 0.22 41.46 -31.29
N GLU A 2 1.40 42.08 -31.21
CA GLU A 2 2.52 41.65 -30.32
C GLU A 2 2.14 41.45 -28.83
N ARG A 3 1.36 42.35 -28.25
CA ARG A 3 0.97 42.26 -26.83
C ARG A 3 -0.02 41.13 -26.54
N ILE A 4 -0.96 40.91 -27.46
CA ILE A 4 -1.96 39.83 -27.36
C ILE A 4 -1.28 38.47 -27.56
N SER A 5 -0.34 38.39 -28.52
CA SER A 5 0.50 37.20 -28.74
C SER A 5 1.32 36.83 -27.50
N ARG A 6 1.94 37.81 -26.83
CA ARG A 6 2.68 37.57 -25.58
C ARG A 6 1.79 37.10 -24.44
N ILE A 7 0.57 37.63 -24.33
CA ILE A 7 -0.40 37.22 -23.31
C ILE A 7 -0.87 35.78 -23.56
N LEU A 8 -1.15 35.43 -24.82
CA LEU A 8 -1.53 34.08 -25.21
C LEU A 8 -0.40 33.08 -24.95
N LEU A 9 0.85 33.45 -25.25
CA LEU A 9 2.03 32.63 -24.97
C LEU A 9 2.18 32.34 -23.47
N LEU A 10 2.02 33.36 -22.62
CA LEU A 10 2.11 33.19 -21.16
C LEU A 10 0.99 32.29 -20.63
N LEU A 11 -0.23 32.42 -21.15
CA LEU A 11 -1.36 31.54 -20.78
C LEU A 11 -1.10 30.09 -21.18
N THR A 12 -0.54 29.83 -22.37
CA THR A 12 -0.19 28.46 -22.78
C THR A 12 0.90 27.84 -21.91
N LEU A 13 1.86 28.63 -21.43
CA LEU A 13 2.94 28.16 -20.56
C LEU A 13 2.41 27.71 -19.18
N VAL A 14 1.47 28.46 -18.61
CA VAL A 14 0.84 28.16 -17.31
C VAL A 14 0.00 26.88 -17.39
N VAL A 15 -0.72 26.67 -18.48
CA VAL A 15 -1.53 25.44 -18.65
C VAL A 15 -0.63 24.20 -18.79
N MET A 16 0.56 24.33 -19.39
CA MET A 16 1.51 23.23 -19.50
C MET A 16 2.13 22.84 -18.14
N SER A 17 2.35 23.77 -17.21
CA SER A 17 2.94 23.43 -15.90
C SER A 17 2.07 22.54 -15.05
N GLU A 18 0.74 22.64 -15.17
CA GLU A 18 -0.20 21.82 -14.40
C GLU A 18 -0.19 20.34 -14.83
N THR A 19 0.27 20.04 -16.05
CA THR A 19 0.34 18.65 -16.56
C THR A 19 1.55 17.87 -16.05
N LEU A 20 2.47 18.50 -15.32
CA LEU A 20 3.70 17.87 -14.85
C LEU A 20 3.61 17.28 -13.43
N ILE A 21 2.48 17.45 -12.73
CA ILE A 21 2.20 16.75 -11.47
C ILE A 21 1.63 15.35 -11.79
N GLY A 22 2.35 14.63 -12.65
CA GLY A 22 2.06 13.25 -12.99
C GLY A 22 2.48 12.34 -11.85
N CYS A 23 1.49 11.76 -11.16
CA CYS A 23 1.55 10.52 -10.37
C CYS A 23 2.91 10.21 -9.74
N THR A 24 3.14 10.67 -8.51
CA THR A 24 4.22 10.11 -7.69
C THR A 24 3.93 8.61 -7.53
N ALA A 25 4.67 7.76 -8.24
CA ALA A 25 4.67 6.34 -8.00
C ALA A 25 4.96 6.14 -6.51
N ILE A 26 3.97 5.67 -5.76
CA ILE A 26 4.09 5.39 -4.34
C ILE A 26 5.30 4.48 -4.20
N SER A 27 6.37 5.00 -3.58
CA SER A 27 7.59 4.24 -3.33
C SER A 27 7.19 2.98 -2.57
N GLN A 28 7.29 1.83 -3.22
CA GLN A 28 7.15 0.55 -2.57
C GLN A 28 8.22 0.52 -1.49
N LYS A 29 7.79 0.51 -0.22
CA LYS A 29 8.71 0.57 0.92
C LYS A 29 9.56 -0.69 0.88
N GLU A 30 10.83 -0.56 0.49
CA GLU A 30 11.78 -1.67 0.58
C GLU A 30 11.92 -2.07 2.05
N GLY A 31 11.49 -3.29 2.37
CA GLY A 31 11.52 -3.86 3.70
C GLY A 31 11.51 -5.38 3.61
N SER A 32 12.14 -6.04 4.58
CA SER A 32 12.00 -7.48 4.73
C SER A 32 10.57 -7.79 5.17
N TYR A 33 9.78 -8.35 4.27
CA TYR A 33 8.43 -8.85 4.55
C TYR A 33 8.44 -10.10 5.47
N ILE A 34 9.62 -10.60 5.81
CA ILE A 34 9.82 -11.75 6.70
C ILE A 34 10.47 -11.26 7.99
N ILE A 35 9.83 -11.58 9.11
CA ILE A 35 10.31 -11.27 10.47
C ILE A 35 10.60 -12.55 11.24
N THR A 36 11.38 -12.45 12.31
CA THR A 36 11.63 -13.58 13.21
C THR A 36 10.45 -13.79 14.16
N ALA A 37 10.30 -14.99 14.72
CA ALA A 37 9.29 -15.27 15.74
C ALA A 37 9.41 -14.36 16.97
N ARG A 38 10.65 -14.00 17.37
CA ARG A 38 10.88 -13.07 18.49
C ARG A 38 10.30 -11.69 18.18
N THR A 39 10.61 -11.16 17.00
CA THR A 39 10.08 -9.87 16.54
C THR A 39 8.55 -9.89 16.43
N ALA A 40 7.97 -11.02 15.97
CA ALA A 40 6.52 -11.16 15.91
C ALA A 40 5.90 -11.00 17.31
N ILE A 41 6.41 -11.70 18.33
CA ILE A 41 5.91 -11.61 19.72
C ILE A 41 5.96 -10.17 20.26
N GLU A 42 7.01 -9.41 19.93
CA GLU A 42 7.11 -8.01 20.32
C GLU A 42 6.04 -7.14 19.64
N LEU A 43 5.70 -7.43 18.38
CA LEU A 43 4.71 -6.69 17.60
C LEU A 43 3.26 -7.03 17.97
N ILE A 44 2.94 -8.30 18.26
CA ILE A 44 1.55 -8.71 18.56
C ILE A 44 1.01 -8.09 19.86
N SER A 45 1.90 -7.50 20.68
CA SER A 45 1.53 -6.82 21.91
C SER A 45 0.98 -5.40 21.66
N ASP A 46 1.09 -4.88 20.44
CA ASP A 46 0.52 -3.59 20.03
C ASP A 46 -0.93 -3.79 19.54
N ASP A 47 -1.87 -3.03 20.12
CA ASP A 47 -3.30 -3.10 19.78
C ASP A 47 -3.60 -2.75 18.31
N ASN A 48 -2.67 -2.12 17.61
CA ASN A 48 -2.80 -1.77 16.19
C ASN A 48 -2.29 -2.88 15.25
N VAL A 49 -1.93 -4.05 15.78
CA VAL A 49 -1.42 -5.18 14.99
C VAL A 49 -2.48 -6.28 14.91
N VAL A 50 -2.71 -6.78 13.69
CA VAL A 50 -3.60 -7.90 13.43
C VAL A 50 -2.79 -9.05 12.84
N ILE A 51 -3.03 -10.26 13.36
CA ILE A 51 -2.43 -11.49 12.84
C ILE A 51 -3.41 -12.11 11.83
N ILE A 52 -2.95 -12.32 10.60
CA ILE A 52 -3.71 -13.00 9.55
C ILE A 52 -3.09 -14.37 9.30
N ASP A 53 -3.87 -15.44 9.52
CA ASP A 53 -3.48 -16.80 9.18
C ASP A 53 -4.06 -17.18 7.80
N THR A 54 -3.17 -17.54 6.88
CA THR A 54 -3.51 -17.82 5.47
C THR A 54 -3.70 -19.29 5.15
N GLN A 55 -3.66 -20.16 6.17
CA GLN A 55 -3.98 -21.58 6.04
C GLN A 55 -5.43 -21.81 5.59
N ASP A 56 -5.70 -23.02 5.10
CA ASP A 56 -7.08 -23.46 4.90
C ASP A 56 -7.84 -23.50 6.24
N LEU A 57 -9.17 -23.37 6.16
CA LEU A 57 -10.02 -23.30 7.34
C LEU A 57 -9.89 -24.54 8.24
N SER A 58 -9.64 -25.72 7.66
CA SER A 58 -9.52 -26.97 8.42
C SER A 58 -8.23 -27.03 9.22
N ALA A 59 -7.13 -26.48 8.69
CA ALA A 59 -5.85 -26.36 9.38
C ALA A 59 -5.92 -25.28 10.47
N PHE A 60 -6.50 -24.12 10.16
CA PHE A 60 -6.74 -23.05 11.15
C PHE A 60 -7.58 -23.55 12.34
N ALA A 61 -8.66 -24.30 12.08
CA ALA A 61 -9.51 -24.86 13.13
C ALA A 61 -8.78 -25.88 14.02
N LYS A 62 -7.74 -26.57 13.51
CA LYS A 62 -6.93 -27.50 14.29
C LYS A 62 -5.92 -26.77 15.17
N GLN A 63 -5.25 -25.76 14.62
CA GLN A 63 -4.23 -25.00 15.32
C GLN A 63 -3.99 -23.65 14.64
N HIS A 64 -4.00 -22.58 15.42
CA HIS A 64 -3.65 -21.22 15.00
C HIS A 64 -3.05 -20.44 16.17
N VAL A 65 -2.45 -19.29 15.89
CA VAL A 65 -1.99 -18.35 16.92
C VAL A 65 -3.20 -17.66 17.55
N GLU A 66 -3.23 -17.55 18.88
CA GLU A 66 -4.32 -16.89 19.59
C GLU A 66 -4.57 -15.47 19.08
N GLY A 67 -5.83 -15.11 18.84
CA GLY A 67 -6.22 -13.81 18.29
C GLY A 67 -6.05 -13.68 16.77
N ALA A 68 -5.51 -14.68 16.07
CA ALA A 68 -5.40 -14.63 14.62
C ALA A 68 -6.77 -14.71 13.92
N ILE A 69 -6.86 -14.04 12.77
CA ILE A 69 -8.02 -14.08 11.88
C ILE A 69 -7.65 -14.91 10.66
N ASN A 70 -8.50 -15.87 10.28
CA ASN A 70 -8.28 -16.67 9.08
C ASN A 70 -8.75 -15.92 7.83
N ILE A 71 -7.86 -15.79 6.85
CA ILE A 71 -8.18 -15.36 5.47
C ILE A 71 -7.44 -16.31 4.55
N ASN A 72 -8.15 -17.19 3.84
CA ASN A 72 -7.49 -18.14 2.95
C ASN A 72 -6.70 -17.36 1.88
N LYS A 73 -5.48 -17.81 1.59
CA LYS A 73 -4.64 -17.23 0.54
C LYS A 73 -5.37 -17.12 -0.81
N ASP A 74 -6.20 -18.09 -1.16
CA ASP A 74 -6.93 -18.12 -2.42
C ASP A 74 -8.01 -17.02 -2.53
N ASP A 75 -8.45 -16.47 -1.40
CA ASP A 75 -9.41 -15.35 -1.36
C ASP A 75 -8.72 -13.99 -1.60
N ILE A 76 -7.38 -13.94 -1.56
CA ILE A 76 -6.59 -12.72 -1.76
C ILE A 76 -6.36 -12.51 -3.26
N VAL A 77 -7.34 -11.89 -3.92
CA VAL A 77 -7.29 -11.56 -5.36
C VAL A 77 -7.02 -10.07 -5.58
N ILE A 78 -6.16 -9.76 -6.55
CA ILE A 78 -5.93 -8.39 -7.04
C ILE A 78 -6.59 -8.31 -8.43
N SER A 79 -7.66 -7.51 -8.54
CA SER A 79 -8.38 -7.23 -9.79
C SER A 79 -7.89 -5.96 -10.46
#